data_AF-A0AAE1ZIU4-F1
#
_entry.id   AF-A0AAE1ZIU4-F1
#
_cell.length_a   1.000
_cell.length_b   1.000
_cell.length_c   1.000
_cell.angle_alpha   90.00
_cell.angle_beta   90.00
_cell.angle_gamma   90.00
#
_symmetry.space_group_name_H-M   'P 1'
#
loop_
_entity.id
_entity.type
_entity.pdbx_description
1 polymer ?
#
loop_
_entity_poly.entity_id
_entity_poly.type
_entity_poly.pdbx_seq_one_letter_code
_entity_poly.pdbx_strand_id
1 'polypeptide(L)'
;MNKLTVDEFCVRRIRAYYDKTISTEIEETDLMLYYKTQPFYCQVEIDVPACISDCNWTIGLVQACDYMYLANDYNSVGESLWEFHPLKSGLRQLINDSDGQQYPFYSVHRSLYNIKKGYIKKLTLNLHIKDYFHPSVVWKLPFSGGVQLTEIIRQQKFLIWLVAIKYGKTFSCNDEITVFKQIRWEYNLHISVDPFMPLGSRIRKICDIQNNEIIVTNSDEPSNLPIAAIFPPHCNAVQSLIWYPKDMHTSACILVPPKQIIVPWEEWVRDMLGPYTRVCKPNEVSEIGGDIM
;
A
#
# COMPACT_ATOMS: atom_id res chain seq x y z
N MET A 1 24.20 -23.81 -25.80
CA MET A 1 23.80 -22.78 -24.81
C MET A 1 22.37 -23.05 -24.42
N ASN A 2 22.06 -23.02 -23.13
CA ASN A 2 20.71 -23.31 -22.65
C ASN A 2 19.75 -22.17 -23.02
N LYS A 3 18.48 -22.54 -23.26
CA LYS A 3 17.39 -21.59 -23.42
C LYS A 3 17.01 -21.04 -22.05
N LEU A 4 16.71 -19.75 -21.95
CA LEU A 4 16.18 -19.18 -20.71
C LEU A 4 14.80 -19.78 -20.42
N THR A 5 14.71 -20.51 -19.31
CA THR A 5 13.46 -20.97 -18.71
C THR A 5 13.37 -20.47 -17.27
N VAL A 6 12.23 -20.70 -16.61
CA VAL A 6 12.02 -20.31 -15.21
C VAL A 6 13.07 -20.93 -14.28
N ASP A 7 13.49 -22.17 -14.56
CA ASP A 7 14.43 -22.93 -13.74
C ASP A 7 15.84 -22.32 -13.70
N GLU A 8 16.17 -21.50 -14.69
CA GLU A 8 17.47 -20.83 -14.78
C GLU A 8 17.56 -19.59 -13.86
N PHE A 9 16.43 -19.12 -13.29
CA PHE A 9 16.43 -18.06 -12.26
C PHE A 9 16.76 -18.65 -10.89
N CYS A 10 18.01 -18.49 -10.45
CA CYS A 10 18.49 -19.04 -9.20
C CYS A 10 18.40 -18.01 -8.07
N VAL A 11 17.35 -18.08 -7.24
CA VAL A 11 17.20 -17.21 -6.05
C VAL A 11 18.26 -17.57 -5.01
N ARG A 12 19.27 -16.70 -4.87
CA ARG A 12 20.41 -16.90 -3.94
C ARG A 12 20.07 -16.53 -2.52
N ARG A 13 19.38 -15.40 -2.34
CA ARG A 13 19.12 -14.84 -1.03
C ARG A 13 17.87 -13.99 -1.03
N ILE A 14 17.10 -14.12 0.04
CA ILE A 14 16.00 -13.21 0.38
C ILE A 14 16.22 -12.71 1.79
N ARG A 15 16.14 -11.40 1.98
CA ARG A 15 16.16 -10.75 3.29
C ARG A 15 14.98 -9.82 3.37
N ALA A 16 14.13 -10.02 4.37
CA ALA A 16 13.05 -9.10 4.68
C ALA A 16 13.14 -8.71 6.16
N TYR A 17 13.11 -7.42 6.46
CA TYR A 17 13.31 -6.91 7.82
C TYR A 17 12.80 -5.49 7.99
N TYR A 18 12.42 -5.13 9.22
CA TYR A 18 12.23 -3.75 9.65
C TYR A 18 13.57 -3.17 10.09
N ASP A 19 13.87 -1.93 9.70
CA ASP A 19 15.10 -1.26 10.10
C ASP A 19 15.00 -0.71 11.52
N LYS A 20 15.42 -1.52 12.49
CA LYS A 20 15.39 -1.20 13.93
C LYS A 20 16.29 -0.03 14.33
N THR A 21 17.11 0.49 13.41
CA THR A 21 17.98 1.65 13.69
C THR A 21 17.31 2.99 13.39
N ILE A 22 16.20 2.97 12.64
CA ILE A 22 15.43 4.16 12.27
C ILE A 22 14.11 4.14 13.02
N SER A 23 13.86 5.18 13.82
CA SER A 23 12.59 5.41 14.51
C SER A 23 11.63 6.24 13.65
N THR A 24 10.34 6.23 13.99
CA THR A 24 9.38 7.18 13.41
C THR A 24 9.83 8.63 13.66
N GLU A 25 9.94 9.40 12.59
CA GLU A 25 10.21 10.85 12.60
C GLU A 25 8.89 11.61 12.67
N ILE A 26 8.85 12.71 13.42
CA ILE A 26 7.67 13.57 13.58
C ILE A 26 8.04 15.02 13.24
N GLU A 27 7.15 15.67 12.51
CA GLU A 27 7.19 17.11 12.27
C GLU A 27 5.79 17.71 12.55
N GLU A 28 5.73 18.67 13.46
CA GLU A 28 4.50 19.40 13.79
C GLU A 28 4.49 20.76 13.12
N THR A 29 3.41 21.07 12.40
CA THR A 29 3.10 22.40 11.85
C THR A 29 1.81 22.95 12.47
N ASP A 30 1.49 24.22 12.26
CA ASP A 30 0.27 24.82 12.83
C ASP A 30 -1.01 24.08 12.42
N LEU A 31 -1.04 23.52 11.21
CA LEU A 31 -2.22 22.86 10.62
C LEU A 31 -2.18 21.33 10.71
N MET A 32 -0.99 20.74 10.61
CA MET A 32 -0.83 19.30 10.39
C MET A 32 0.32 18.69 11.20
N LEU A 33 0.18 17.40 11.46
CA LEU A 33 1.22 16.47 11.86
C LEU A 33 1.72 15.70 10.65
N TYR A 34 3.02 15.73 10.41
CA TYR A 34 3.70 14.84 9.48
C TYR A 34 4.43 13.77 10.28
N TYR A 35 4.35 12.54 9.83
CA TYR A 35 5.17 11.48 10.39
C TYR A 35 5.75 10.59 9.32
N LYS A 36 6.97 10.13 9.52
CA LYS A 36 7.65 9.20 8.62
C LYS A 36 8.03 7.96 9.40
N THR A 37 7.50 6.81 9.00
CA THR A 37 7.57 5.59 9.80
C THR A 37 8.91 4.87 9.67
N GLN A 38 9.19 3.93 10.59
CA GLN A 38 10.26 2.96 10.42
C GLN A 38 10.12 2.24 9.06
N PRO A 39 11.20 2.10 8.27
CA PRO A 39 11.12 1.43 6.99
C PRO A 39 11.16 -0.09 7.11
N PHE A 40 10.37 -0.74 6.28
CA PHE A 40 10.49 -2.14 5.92
C PHE A 40 11.36 -2.30 4.67
N TYR A 41 12.20 -3.33 4.65
CA TYR A 41 13.02 -3.70 3.51
C TYR A 41 12.73 -5.13 3.09
N CYS A 42 12.63 -5.36 1.78
CA CYS A 42 12.72 -6.68 1.16
C CYS A 42 13.80 -6.64 0.08
N GLN A 43 14.80 -7.51 0.17
CA GLN A 43 15.95 -7.57 -0.73
C GLN A 43 16.07 -9.00 -1.28
N VAL A 44 16.20 -9.12 -2.59
CA VAL A 44 16.30 -10.40 -3.30
C VAL A 44 17.50 -10.39 -4.23
N GLU A 45 18.32 -11.43 -4.13
CA GLU A 45 19.49 -11.65 -4.98
C GLU A 45 19.26 -12.89 -5.85
N ILE A 46 19.43 -12.75 -7.17
CA ILE A 46 19.09 -13.78 -8.16
C ILE A 46 20.23 -13.91 -9.16
N ASP A 47 20.71 -15.13 -9.38
CA ASP A 47 21.65 -15.40 -10.47
C ASP A 47 20.89 -15.86 -11.72
N VAL A 48 21.32 -15.34 -12.87
CA VAL A 48 20.90 -15.80 -14.19
C VAL A 48 22.15 -16.24 -14.95
N PRO A 49 22.24 -17.51 -15.40
CA PRO A 49 23.39 -17.99 -16.16
C PRO A 49 23.43 -17.42 -17.57
N ALA A 50 24.54 -17.64 -18.27
CA ALA A 50 24.64 -17.29 -19.68
C ALA A 50 23.71 -18.19 -20.51
N CYS A 51 22.72 -17.60 -21.18
CA CYS A 51 21.65 -18.31 -21.87
C CYS A 51 21.11 -17.51 -23.05
N ILE A 52 20.15 -18.08 -23.79
CA ILE A 52 19.44 -17.40 -24.88
C ILE A 52 17.96 -17.36 -24.55
N SER A 53 17.37 -16.17 -24.54
CA SER A 53 15.91 -16.00 -24.40
C SER A 53 15.24 -15.84 -25.76
N ASP A 54 14.13 -16.55 -25.97
CA ASP A 54 13.29 -16.47 -27.16
C ASP A 54 12.21 -15.37 -27.08
N CYS A 55 11.96 -14.85 -25.88
CA CYS A 55 10.99 -13.79 -25.57
C CYS A 55 11.57 -12.75 -24.60
N ASN A 56 10.78 -11.73 -24.27
CA ASN A 56 11.14 -10.81 -23.21
C ASN A 56 10.67 -11.39 -21.86
N TRP A 57 11.42 -11.07 -20.80
CA TRP A 57 11.05 -11.39 -19.45
C TRP A 57 11.15 -10.16 -18.56
N THR A 58 10.31 -10.10 -17.54
CA THR A 58 10.53 -9.21 -16.39
C THR A 58 10.56 -10.07 -15.15
N ILE A 59 11.61 -9.94 -14.35
CA ILE A 59 11.65 -10.51 -13.00
C ILE A 59 11.54 -9.39 -11.99
N GLY A 60 10.65 -9.53 -11.01
CA GLY A 60 10.37 -8.43 -10.11
C GLY A 60 9.56 -8.78 -8.88
N LEU A 61 9.37 -7.77 -8.02
CA LEU A 61 8.62 -7.84 -6.78
C LEU A 61 7.28 -7.14 -6.96
N VAL A 62 6.21 -7.89 -6.71
CA VAL A 62 4.82 -7.40 -6.71
C VAL A 62 4.39 -7.31 -5.26
N GLN A 63 3.89 -6.15 -4.81
CA GLN A 63 3.30 -6.00 -3.48
C GLN A 63 1.79 -5.79 -3.61
N ALA A 64 1.03 -6.31 -2.65
CA ALA A 64 -0.37 -6.00 -2.48
C ALA A 64 -0.72 -5.85 -0.99
N CYS A 65 -1.72 -5.02 -0.71
CA CYS A 65 -2.31 -4.86 0.61
C CYS A 65 -3.61 -5.67 0.70
N ASP A 66 -3.75 -6.51 1.72
CA ASP A 66 -4.94 -7.35 1.95
C ASP A 66 -5.67 -7.01 3.26
N TYR A 67 -5.11 -6.13 4.08
CA TYR A 67 -5.75 -5.59 5.27
C TYR A 67 -5.26 -4.19 5.55
N MET A 68 -6.19 -3.30 5.90
CA MET A 68 -5.90 -1.94 6.29
C MET A 68 -6.88 -1.46 7.36
N TYR A 69 -6.33 -0.86 8.42
CA TYR A 69 -7.03 -0.05 9.41
C TYR A 69 -6.17 1.18 9.70
N LEU A 70 -6.53 2.33 9.11
CA LEU A 70 -5.85 3.61 9.30
C LEU A 70 -6.86 4.61 9.86
N ALA A 71 -6.80 4.85 11.15
CA ALA A 71 -7.76 5.70 11.87
C ALA A 71 -7.06 6.87 12.54
N ASN A 72 -7.69 8.04 12.47
CA ASN A 72 -7.39 9.20 13.29
C ASN A 72 -8.58 9.41 14.23
N ASP A 73 -8.40 9.26 15.54
CA ASP A 73 -9.47 9.45 16.53
C ASP A 73 -9.45 10.89 17.05
N TYR A 74 -10.66 11.44 17.25
CA TYR A 74 -10.89 12.79 17.75
C TYR A 74 -11.74 12.73 19.03
N ASN A 75 -11.41 11.78 19.92
CA ASN A 75 -12.10 11.44 21.15
C ASN A 75 -13.60 11.16 20.94
N SER A 76 -14.47 11.68 21.82
CA SER A 76 -15.89 11.38 21.87
C SER A 76 -16.70 11.89 20.68
N VAL A 77 -16.07 12.57 19.71
CA VAL A 77 -16.79 13.18 18.60
C VAL A 77 -16.85 12.28 17.36
N GLY A 78 -15.78 11.54 17.08
CA GLY A 78 -15.71 10.67 15.91
C GLY A 78 -14.28 10.33 15.52
N GLU A 79 -14.16 9.67 14.37
CA GLU A 79 -12.90 9.23 13.80
C GLU A 79 -12.88 9.48 12.29
N SER A 80 -11.70 9.71 11.71
CA SER A 80 -11.51 9.65 10.26
C SER A 80 -10.71 8.41 9.89
N LEU A 81 -11.17 7.67 8.89
CA LEU A 81 -10.51 6.46 8.41
C LEU A 81 -10.10 6.59 6.95
N TRP A 82 -8.86 6.22 6.65
CA TRP A 82 -8.48 5.85 5.30
C TRP A 82 -9.00 4.45 5.02
N GLU A 83 -9.77 4.31 3.94
CA GLU A 83 -10.39 3.05 3.55
C GLU A 83 -10.20 2.76 2.07
N PHE A 84 -10.09 1.48 1.72
CA PHE A 84 -10.10 1.01 0.33
C PHE A 84 -11.47 0.39 0.04
N HIS A 85 -12.26 1.01 -0.83
CA HIS A 85 -13.57 0.47 -1.21
C HIS A 85 -13.53 -1.00 -1.65
N PRO A 86 -12.58 -1.46 -2.48
CA PRO A 86 -12.56 -2.86 -2.90
C PRO A 86 -12.36 -3.86 -1.75
N LEU A 87 -11.60 -3.49 -0.71
CA LEU A 87 -11.45 -4.33 0.49
C LEU A 87 -12.69 -4.27 1.37
N LYS A 88 -13.20 -3.06 1.65
CA LYS A 88 -14.35 -2.84 2.54
C LYS A 88 -15.62 -3.53 2.02
N SER A 89 -15.88 -3.41 0.72
CA SER A 89 -17.04 -4.04 0.05
C SER A 89 -16.90 -5.55 -0.12
N GLY A 90 -15.69 -6.11 0.07
CA GLY A 90 -15.39 -7.51 -0.20
C GLY A 90 -15.26 -7.86 -1.69
N LEU A 91 -15.32 -6.87 -2.59
CA LEU A 91 -15.14 -7.08 -4.04
C LEU A 91 -13.74 -7.59 -4.39
N ARG A 92 -12.74 -7.26 -3.58
CA ARG A 92 -11.38 -7.80 -3.67
C ARG A 92 -10.87 -8.18 -2.29
N GLN A 93 -10.09 -9.26 -2.23
CA GLN A 93 -9.40 -9.68 -1.01
C GLN A 93 -8.06 -8.95 -0.81
N LEU A 94 -7.53 -8.34 -1.87
CA LEU A 94 -6.28 -7.58 -1.88
C LEU A 94 -6.27 -6.55 -3.00
N ILE A 95 -5.37 -5.58 -2.90
CA ILE A 95 -5.19 -4.52 -3.88
C ILE A 95 -3.70 -4.35 -4.15
N ASN A 96 -3.31 -4.28 -5.42
CA ASN A 96 -1.93 -4.00 -5.82
C ASN A 96 -1.40 -2.71 -5.16
N ASP A 97 -0.16 -2.72 -4.71
CA ASP A 97 0.48 -1.61 -4.03
C ASP A 97 1.65 -1.04 -4.84
N SER A 98 1.45 -0.84 -6.14
CA SER A 98 2.43 -0.20 -7.02
C SER A 98 2.38 1.32 -6.96
N ASP A 99 3.43 1.93 -7.52
CA ASP A 99 3.48 3.36 -7.86
C ASP A 99 2.47 3.79 -8.95
N GLY A 100 1.72 2.85 -9.54
CA GLY A 100 0.74 3.10 -10.61
C GLY A 100 1.35 3.32 -11.99
N GLN A 101 2.68 3.31 -12.14
CA GLN A 101 3.37 3.53 -13.41
C GLN A 101 3.62 2.23 -14.18
N GLN A 102 4.02 1.16 -13.48
CA GLN A 102 4.30 -0.13 -14.11
C GLN A 102 3.76 -1.31 -13.29
N TYR A 103 2.49 -1.62 -13.53
CA TYR A 103 1.89 -2.85 -13.03
C TYR A 103 2.61 -4.09 -13.56
N PRO A 104 2.74 -5.16 -12.75
CA PRO A 104 2.28 -5.27 -11.35
C PRO A 104 3.31 -4.86 -10.29
N PHE A 105 4.48 -4.39 -10.71
CA PHE A 105 5.64 -4.26 -9.84
C PHE A 105 5.53 -3.07 -8.88
N TYR A 106 6.08 -3.21 -7.67
CA TYR A 106 6.01 -2.19 -6.63
C TYR A 106 6.56 -0.83 -7.08
N SER A 107 7.71 -0.83 -7.76
CA SER A 107 8.36 0.38 -8.28
C SER A 107 9.22 0.11 -9.52
N VAL A 108 9.17 1.02 -10.49
CA VAL A 108 9.92 0.94 -11.76
C VAL A 108 11.45 0.89 -11.61
N HIS A 109 12.02 1.45 -10.54
CA HIS A 109 13.46 1.67 -10.47
C HIS A 109 14.26 0.51 -9.87
N ARG A 110 13.67 -0.18 -8.88
CA ARG A 110 14.41 -1.04 -7.95
C ARG A 110 13.74 -2.37 -7.66
N SER A 111 12.46 -2.51 -8.03
CA SER A 111 11.70 -3.73 -7.76
C SER A 111 11.67 -4.72 -8.92
N LEU A 112 12.16 -4.35 -10.11
CA LEU A 112 12.12 -5.21 -11.30
C LEU A 112 13.39 -5.12 -12.16
N TYR A 113 13.59 -6.13 -13.00
CA TYR A 113 14.61 -6.17 -14.04
C TYR A 113 14.03 -6.74 -15.34
N ASN A 114 14.28 -6.04 -16.45
CA ASN A 114 13.80 -6.45 -17.77
C ASN A 114 14.91 -7.16 -18.56
N ILE A 115 14.63 -8.38 -19.01
CA ILE A 115 15.48 -9.19 -19.86
C ILE A 115 14.93 -9.14 -21.28
N LYS A 116 15.72 -8.64 -22.21
CA LYS A 116 15.36 -8.61 -23.64
C LYS A 116 15.59 -9.96 -24.28
N LYS A 117 14.75 -10.30 -25.27
CA LYS A 117 14.98 -11.42 -26.18
C LYS A 117 16.41 -11.37 -26.75
N GLY A 118 17.07 -12.53 -26.80
CA GLY A 118 18.42 -12.68 -27.36
C GLY A 118 19.41 -13.30 -26.39
N TYR A 119 20.70 -13.04 -26.63
CA TYR A 119 21.78 -13.55 -25.80
C TYR A 119 21.88 -12.80 -24.47
N ILE A 120 21.96 -13.56 -23.38
CA ILE A 120 22.07 -13.07 -22.02
C ILE A 120 23.42 -13.53 -21.47
N LYS A 121 24.24 -12.57 -21.04
CA LYS A 121 25.47 -12.88 -20.29
C LYS A 121 25.08 -13.28 -18.87
N LYS A 122 25.92 -14.12 -18.23
CA LYS A 122 25.78 -14.40 -16.80
C LYS A 122 25.69 -13.08 -16.03
N LEU A 123 24.69 -12.97 -15.16
CA LEU A 123 24.41 -11.75 -14.41
C LEU A 123 23.81 -12.09 -13.05
N THR A 124 24.01 -11.19 -12.09
CA THR A 124 23.41 -11.26 -10.75
C THR A 124 22.52 -10.04 -10.56
N LEU A 125 21.25 -10.28 -10.25
CA LEU A 125 20.22 -9.27 -10.05
C LEU A 125 20.04 -8.99 -8.56
N ASN A 126 19.86 -7.71 -8.24
CA ASN A 126 19.51 -7.26 -6.91
C ASN A 126 18.21 -6.46 -6.98
N LEU A 127 17.12 -7.08 -6.57
CA LEU A 127 15.81 -6.45 -6.50
C LEU A 127 15.54 -6.03 -5.06
N HIS A 128 14.91 -4.88 -4.85
CA HIS A 128 14.49 -4.48 -3.53
C HIS A 128 13.23 -3.63 -3.48
N ILE A 129 12.50 -3.81 -2.38
CA ILE A 129 11.45 -2.92 -1.88
C ILE A 129 12.00 -2.24 -0.64
N LYS A 130 11.83 -0.93 -0.57
CA LYS A 130 11.94 -0.13 0.64
C LYS A 130 10.60 0.56 0.81
N ASP A 131 9.86 0.16 1.83
CA ASP A 131 8.54 0.70 2.11
C ASP A 131 8.54 1.43 3.45
N TYR A 132 7.89 2.58 3.48
CA TYR A 132 7.67 3.39 4.68
C TYR A 132 6.53 4.35 4.38
N PHE A 133 5.86 4.77 5.44
CA PHE A 133 4.70 5.64 5.30
C PHE A 133 5.07 7.05 5.69
N HIS A 134 4.58 8.00 4.89
CA HIS A 134 4.83 9.43 5.10
C HIS A 134 3.56 10.26 4.90
N PRO A 135 2.52 10.07 5.73
CA PRO A 135 1.27 10.81 5.60
C PRO A 135 1.34 12.16 6.33
N SER A 136 0.36 13.01 6.00
CA SER A 136 -0.02 14.20 6.77
C SER A 136 -1.37 13.99 7.43
N VAL A 137 -1.52 14.47 8.67
CA VAL A 137 -2.76 14.37 9.45
C VAL A 137 -3.10 15.75 10.00
N VAL A 138 -4.32 16.24 9.73
CA VAL A 138 -4.75 17.53 10.26
C VAL A 138 -5.00 17.46 11.77
N TRP A 139 -4.56 18.49 12.50
CA TRP A 139 -4.81 18.59 13.94
C TRP A 139 -6.28 18.75 14.27
N LYS A 140 -7.00 19.47 13.40
CA LYS A 140 -8.35 19.91 13.63
C LYS A 140 -9.20 19.70 12.38
N LEU A 141 -10.30 18.97 12.51
CA LEU A 141 -11.30 18.90 11.45
C LEU A 141 -12.35 20.01 11.65
N PRO A 142 -12.94 20.55 10.59
CA PRO A 142 -13.90 21.65 10.68
C PRO A 142 -15.26 21.25 11.29
N PHE A 143 -15.47 19.97 11.61
CA PHE A 143 -16.73 19.47 12.18
C PHE A 143 -16.88 19.83 13.66
N SER A 144 -18.13 19.96 14.11
CA SER A 144 -18.52 20.10 15.53
C SER A 144 -17.80 21.21 16.29
N GLY A 145 -17.63 22.39 15.67
CA GLY A 145 -16.91 23.52 16.29
C GLY A 145 -15.39 23.34 16.32
N GLY A 146 -14.90 22.22 15.79
CA GLY A 146 -13.51 21.97 15.54
C GLY A 146 -12.88 20.92 16.46
N VAL A 147 -13.01 19.66 16.06
CA VAL A 147 -12.54 18.49 16.81
C VAL A 147 -11.03 18.32 16.70
N GLN A 148 -10.38 17.92 17.79
CA GLN A 148 -8.92 17.82 17.86
C GLN A 148 -8.44 16.37 17.87
N LEU A 149 -7.37 16.11 17.12
CA LEU A 149 -6.73 14.80 17.01
C LEU A 149 -6.18 14.34 18.36
N THR A 150 -6.46 13.10 18.72
CA THR A 150 -5.95 12.48 19.95
C THR A 150 -5.21 11.19 19.73
N GLU A 151 -5.54 10.42 18.70
CA GLU A 151 -4.83 9.18 18.39
C GLU A 151 -4.67 9.01 16.87
N ILE A 152 -3.56 8.41 16.45
CA ILE A 152 -3.37 7.87 15.12
C ILE A 152 -3.07 6.39 15.25
N ILE A 153 -3.87 5.56 14.59
CA ILE A 153 -3.72 4.11 14.58
C ILE A 153 -3.52 3.68 13.13
N ARG A 154 -2.45 2.93 12.88
CA ARG A 154 -2.19 2.30 11.59
C ARG A 154 -1.92 0.82 11.82
N GLN A 155 -2.70 -0.01 11.16
CA GLN A 155 -2.50 -1.45 11.07
C GLN A 155 -2.69 -1.86 9.62
N GLN A 156 -1.65 -2.44 9.03
CA GLN A 156 -1.71 -2.90 7.64
C GLN A 156 -1.01 -4.23 7.48
N LYS A 157 -1.44 -4.97 6.47
CA LYS A 157 -0.81 -6.23 6.13
C LYS A 157 -0.60 -6.33 4.63
N PHE A 158 0.56 -6.83 4.25
CA PHE A 158 1.02 -6.86 2.88
C PHE A 158 1.53 -8.23 2.49
N LEU A 159 1.40 -8.54 1.20
CA LEU A 159 1.99 -9.69 0.56
C LEU A 159 2.93 -9.20 -0.54
N ILE A 160 4.12 -9.79 -0.60
CA ILE A 160 5.08 -9.58 -1.68
C ILE A 160 5.30 -10.90 -2.39
N TRP A 161 5.25 -10.89 -3.71
CA TRP A 161 5.63 -12.01 -4.56
C TRP A 161 6.86 -11.67 -5.38
N LEU A 162 7.84 -12.57 -5.37
CA LEU A 162 8.89 -12.58 -6.37
C LEU A 162 8.39 -13.35 -7.59
N VAL A 163 8.30 -12.68 -8.73
CA VAL A 163 7.72 -13.26 -9.95
C VAL A 163 8.64 -13.10 -11.15
N ALA A 164 8.60 -14.08 -12.06
CA ALA A 164 9.04 -13.93 -13.44
C ALA A 164 7.81 -13.89 -14.34
N ILE A 165 7.75 -12.88 -15.19
CA ILE A 165 6.71 -12.69 -16.20
C ILE A 165 7.37 -12.84 -17.56
N LYS A 166 6.88 -13.79 -18.34
CA LYS A 166 7.29 -14.02 -19.71
C LYS A 166 6.23 -13.45 -20.64
N TYR A 167 6.62 -12.49 -21.46
CA TYR A 167 5.69 -11.78 -22.32
C TYR A 167 6.25 -11.51 -23.72
N GLY A 168 5.33 -11.30 -24.65
CA GLY A 168 5.63 -11.05 -26.06
C GLY A 168 6.08 -9.60 -26.32
N LYS A 169 5.30 -8.88 -27.13
CA LYS A 169 5.56 -7.46 -27.44
C LYS A 169 5.05 -6.50 -26.36
N THR A 170 3.96 -6.84 -25.70
CA THR A 170 3.27 -6.03 -24.69
C THR A 170 2.78 -6.93 -23.56
N PHE A 171 2.78 -6.41 -22.33
CA PHE A 171 2.23 -7.12 -21.17
C PHE A 171 0.72 -7.35 -21.34
N SER A 172 0.23 -8.55 -21.02
CA SER A 172 -1.16 -8.97 -21.22
C SER A 172 -1.64 -9.95 -20.13
N CYS A 173 -2.95 -10.12 -20.00
CA CYS A 173 -3.55 -11.12 -19.09
C CYS A 173 -3.24 -12.57 -19.46
N ASN A 174 -2.70 -12.82 -20.65
CA ASN A 174 -2.33 -14.15 -21.12
C ASN A 174 -0.84 -14.45 -20.91
N ASP A 175 -0.09 -13.54 -20.28
CA ASP A 175 1.33 -13.73 -20.05
C ASP A 175 1.59 -14.84 -19.04
N GLU A 176 2.68 -15.56 -19.25
CA GLU A 176 3.08 -16.66 -18.37
C GLU A 176 3.79 -16.09 -17.14
N ILE A 177 3.13 -16.17 -15.98
CA ILE A 177 3.62 -15.66 -14.70
C ILE A 177 4.02 -16.84 -13.83
N THR A 178 5.25 -16.84 -13.33
CA THR A 178 5.72 -17.80 -12.33
C THR A 178 6.08 -17.08 -11.04
N VAL A 179 5.52 -17.57 -9.92
CA VAL A 179 5.85 -17.11 -8.58
C VAL A 179 6.94 -18.00 -8.00
N PHE A 180 8.03 -17.40 -7.51
CA PHE A 180 9.11 -18.13 -6.84
C PHE A 180 8.95 -18.17 -5.33
N LYS A 181 8.54 -17.03 -4.74
CA LYS A 181 8.49 -16.82 -3.30
C LYS A 181 7.37 -15.85 -2.95
N GLN A 182 6.79 -16.06 -1.77
CA GLN A 182 5.83 -15.17 -1.15
C GLN A 182 6.37 -14.70 0.21
N ILE A 183 6.22 -13.42 0.51
CA ILE A 183 6.67 -12.79 1.75
C ILE A 183 5.49 -12.05 2.36
N ARG A 184 5.17 -12.35 3.62
CA ARG A 184 4.14 -11.68 4.41
C ARG A 184 4.81 -10.73 5.39
N TRP A 185 4.38 -9.48 5.39
CA TRP A 185 4.77 -8.52 6.42
C TRP A 185 3.56 -7.70 6.88
N GLU A 186 3.65 -7.22 8.11
CA GLU A 186 2.58 -6.44 8.75
C GLU A 186 3.17 -5.16 9.33
N TYR A 187 2.35 -4.12 9.51
CA TYR A 187 2.82 -2.88 10.09
C TYR A 187 1.82 -2.37 11.10
N ASN A 188 2.29 -2.07 12.32
CA ASN A 188 1.49 -1.56 13.43
C ASN A 188 2.13 -0.30 14.00
N LEU A 189 1.38 0.78 14.04
CA LEU A 189 1.79 2.05 14.62
C LEU A 189 0.63 2.62 15.41
N HIS A 190 0.95 3.15 16.59
CA HIS A 190 0.01 3.89 17.42
C HIS A 190 0.69 5.14 17.96
N ILE A 191 0.14 6.31 17.66
CA ILE A 191 0.61 7.61 18.13
C ILE A 191 -0.47 8.24 18.98
N SER A 192 -0.13 8.58 20.23
CA SER A 192 -1.02 9.30 21.14
C SER A 192 -0.65 10.78 21.19
N VAL A 193 -1.67 11.62 21.14
CA VAL A 193 -1.60 13.07 20.98
C VAL A 193 -2.37 13.75 22.11
N ASP A 194 -1.76 14.76 22.72
CA ASP A 194 -2.43 15.70 23.61
C ASP A 194 -2.60 17.05 22.91
N PRO A 195 -3.83 17.38 22.47
CA PRO A 195 -4.06 18.59 21.70
C PRO A 195 -3.97 19.88 22.53
N PHE A 196 -3.87 19.79 23.86
CA PHE A 196 -3.73 20.94 24.76
C PHE A 196 -2.28 21.34 25.00
N MET A 197 -1.33 20.51 24.56
CA MET A 197 0.09 20.84 24.60
C MET A 197 0.46 21.83 23.48
N PRO A 198 1.48 22.67 23.69
CA PRO A 198 2.00 23.55 22.65
C PRO A 198 2.53 22.75 21.46
N LEU A 199 2.57 23.41 20.29
CA LEU A 199 3.17 22.87 19.09
C LEU A 199 4.60 22.40 19.36
N GLY A 200 4.95 21.22 18.84
CA GLY A 200 6.23 20.55 19.07
C GLY A 200 6.26 19.72 20.36
N SER A 201 5.15 19.64 21.10
CA SER A 201 5.04 18.83 22.32
C SER A 201 3.68 18.13 22.45
N ARG A 202 2.92 18.03 21.35
CA ARG A 202 1.61 17.37 21.34
C ARG A 202 1.73 15.86 21.37
N ILE A 203 2.77 15.29 20.78
CA ILE A 203 2.98 13.84 20.81
C ILE A 203 3.33 13.38 22.23
N ARG A 204 2.47 12.54 22.81
CA ARG A 204 2.69 11.92 24.12
C ARG A 204 3.46 10.62 24.02
N LYS A 205 3.15 9.82 23.01
CA LYS A 205 3.70 8.47 22.86
C LYS A 205 3.67 8.02 21.40
N ILE A 206 4.72 7.32 20.98
CA ILE A 206 4.77 6.60 19.70
C ILE A 206 5.08 5.14 20.02
N CYS A 207 4.16 4.25 19.63
CA CYS A 207 4.36 2.80 19.67
C CYS A 207 4.54 2.30 18.24
N ASP A 208 5.79 2.19 17.80
CA ASP A 208 6.18 1.73 16.46
C ASP A 208 7.08 0.49 16.59
N ILE A 209 6.52 -0.59 17.13
CA ILE A 209 7.25 -1.82 17.40
C ILE A 209 6.60 -2.96 16.65
N GLN A 210 7.32 -3.51 15.68
CA GLN A 210 6.86 -4.62 14.85
C GLN A 210 7.23 -5.95 15.52
N ASN A 211 6.26 -6.56 16.21
CA ASN A 211 6.44 -7.83 16.94
C ASN A 211 6.18 -9.07 16.08
N ASN A 212 5.39 -8.93 15.01
CA ASN A 212 5.04 -10.07 14.17
C ASN A 212 6.23 -10.45 13.29
N GLU A 213 6.47 -11.75 13.18
CA GLU A 213 7.51 -12.27 12.32
C GLU A 213 7.16 -12.05 10.84
N ILE A 214 8.17 -11.72 10.04
CA ILE A 214 8.05 -11.69 8.58
C ILE A 214 8.12 -13.13 8.09
N ILE A 215 7.05 -13.59 7.44
CA ILE A 215 6.95 -14.98 6.99
C ILE A 215 7.38 -15.04 5.53
N VAL A 216 8.44 -15.79 5.25
CA VAL A 216 8.90 -16.10 3.88
C VAL A 216 8.51 -17.53 3.56
N THR A 217 7.63 -17.70 2.58
CA THR A 217 7.12 -19.02 2.17
C THR A 217 7.76 -19.44 0.86
N ASN A 218 8.19 -20.70 0.80
CA ASN A 218 8.65 -21.33 -0.43
C ASN A 218 7.45 -21.69 -1.30
N SER A 219 7.49 -21.38 -2.59
CA SER A 219 6.49 -21.83 -3.54
C SER A 219 6.80 -23.29 -3.93
N ASP A 220 6.58 -24.24 -3.01
CA ASP A 220 6.71 -25.67 -3.34
C ASP A 220 5.47 -26.17 -4.13
N GLU A 221 4.37 -25.42 -4.05
CA GLU A 221 3.17 -25.57 -4.90
C GLU A 221 3.03 -24.36 -5.84
N PRO A 222 2.44 -24.53 -7.04
CA PRO A 222 2.15 -23.42 -7.94
C PRO A 222 1.16 -22.46 -7.28
N SER A 223 1.66 -21.36 -6.74
CA SER A 223 0.83 -20.24 -6.28
C SER A 223 0.57 -19.31 -7.47
N ASN A 224 -0.71 -19.14 -7.82
CA ASN A 224 -1.09 -18.17 -8.84
C ASN A 224 -1.05 -16.78 -8.24
N LEU A 225 -0.38 -15.84 -8.92
CA LEU A 225 -0.43 -14.44 -8.55
C LEU A 225 -1.88 -13.93 -8.74
N PRO A 226 -2.56 -13.42 -7.71
CA PRO A 226 -3.96 -12.99 -7.83
C PRO A 226 -4.12 -11.87 -8.86
N ILE A 227 -5.19 -11.91 -9.67
CA ILE A 227 -5.48 -10.89 -10.69
C ILE A 227 -5.49 -9.47 -10.10
N ALA A 228 -6.01 -9.31 -8.89
CA ALA A 228 -6.04 -8.03 -8.18
C ALA A 228 -4.66 -7.50 -7.74
N ALA A 229 -3.65 -8.37 -7.67
CA ALA A 229 -2.25 -7.98 -7.49
C ALA A 229 -1.57 -7.62 -8.83
N ILE A 230 -2.19 -8.01 -9.95
CA ILE A 230 -1.61 -7.82 -11.29
C ILE A 230 -2.08 -6.52 -11.92
N PHE A 231 -3.39 -6.26 -11.83
CA PHE A 231 -4.05 -5.21 -12.60
C PHE A 231 -4.56 -4.07 -11.71
N PRO A 232 -4.78 -2.88 -12.30
CA PRO A 232 -5.35 -1.76 -11.59
C PRO A 232 -6.71 -2.08 -10.94
N PRO A 233 -7.13 -1.25 -9.98
CA PRO A 233 -6.38 -0.10 -9.45
C PRO A 233 -5.39 -0.49 -8.34
N HIS A 234 -4.49 0.43 -8.01
CA HIS A 234 -3.57 0.32 -6.88
C HIS A 234 -4.09 1.03 -5.63
N CYS A 235 -3.53 0.72 -4.46
CA CYS A 235 -3.93 1.25 -3.14
C CYS A 235 -4.19 2.77 -3.14
N ASN A 236 -3.22 3.57 -3.59
CA ASN A 236 -3.32 5.04 -3.57
C ASN A 236 -4.41 5.60 -4.50
N ALA A 237 -4.86 4.84 -5.51
CA ALA A 237 -5.91 5.29 -6.42
C ALA A 237 -7.33 5.07 -5.85
N VAL A 238 -7.53 4.04 -5.04
CA VAL A 238 -8.85 3.67 -4.48
C VAL A 238 -9.07 4.10 -3.04
N GLN A 239 -8.07 4.69 -2.41
CA GLN A 239 -8.18 5.15 -1.05
C GLN A 239 -9.10 6.36 -0.92
N SER A 240 -9.83 6.41 0.18
CA SER A 240 -10.66 7.57 0.54
C SER A 240 -10.57 7.81 2.03
N LEU A 241 -10.59 9.08 2.42
CA LEU A 241 -10.66 9.47 3.82
C LEU A 241 -12.12 9.76 4.15
N ILE A 242 -12.67 9.06 5.13
CA ILE A 242 -14.07 9.17 5.52
C ILE A 242 -14.16 9.51 7.00
N TRP A 243 -14.99 10.48 7.32
CA TRP A 243 -15.34 10.84 8.69
C TRP A 243 -16.54 10.03 9.17
N TYR A 244 -16.39 9.43 10.34
CA TYR A 244 -17.41 8.68 11.06
C TYR A 244 -17.70 9.40 12.38
N PRO A 245 -18.81 10.16 12.47
CA PRO A 245 -19.22 10.76 13.72
C PRO A 245 -19.66 9.68 14.72
N LYS A 246 -19.39 9.90 16.01
CA LYS A 246 -19.92 9.06 17.10
C LYS A 246 -21.40 9.35 17.39
N ASP A 247 -21.89 10.53 17.00
CA ASP A 247 -23.32 10.85 17.05
C ASP A 247 -24.10 10.03 15.99
N MET A 248 -24.99 9.17 16.47
CA MET A 248 -25.80 8.26 15.66
C MET A 248 -26.80 8.98 14.75
N HIS A 249 -27.07 10.27 14.99
CA HIS A 249 -27.94 11.09 14.15
C HIS A 249 -27.21 11.75 12.98
N THR A 250 -25.87 11.73 12.99
CA THR A 250 -25.04 12.32 11.94
C THR A 250 -24.52 11.23 11.01
N SER A 251 -24.67 11.40 9.70
CA SER A 251 -24.14 10.43 8.72
C SER A 251 -22.65 10.60 8.50
N ALA A 252 -21.98 9.51 8.12
CA ALA A 252 -20.59 9.56 7.66
C ALA A 252 -20.44 10.47 6.44
N CYS A 253 -19.29 11.13 6.30
CA CYS A 253 -19.02 12.00 5.17
C CYS A 253 -17.63 11.78 4.58
N ILE A 254 -17.52 12.00 3.27
CA ILE A 254 -16.25 11.86 2.55
C ILE A 254 -15.44 13.14 2.77
N LEU A 255 -14.19 12.97 3.20
CA LEU A 255 -13.22 14.05 3.38
C LEU A 255 -12.23 14.13 2.23
N VAL A 256 -11.88 12.98 1.68
CA VAL A 256 -11.05 12.86 0.47
C VAL A 256 -11.66 11.77 -0.41
N PRO A 257 -12.15 12.10 -1.61
CA PRO A 257 -12.72 11.11 -2.53
C PRO A 257 -11.61 10.24 -3.16
N PRO A 258 -11.96 9.05 -3.68
CA PRO A 258 -11.01 8.21 -4.38
C PRO A 258 -10.66 8.80 -5.75
N LYS A 259 -9.44 8.55 -6.23
CA LYS A 259 -9.03 8.91 -7.60
C LYS A 259 -9.63 7.98 -8.65
N GLN A 260 -9.89 6.73 -8.27
CA GLN A 260 -10.49 5.70 -9.11
C GLN A 260 -11.49 4.87 -8.31
N ILE A 261 -12.59 4.51 -8.97
CA ILE A 261 -13.62 3.60 -8.45
C ILE A 261 -13.78 2.43 -9.42
N ILE A 262 -14.17 1.27 -8.89
CA ILE A 262 -14.39 0.04 -9.68
C ILE A 262 -15.87 -0.34 -9.81
N VAL A 263 -16.75 0.49 -9.27
CA VAL A 263 -18.21 0.38 -9.31
C VAL A 263 -18.80 1.75 -9.64
N PRO A 264 -20.07 1.84 -10.06
CA PRO A 264 -20.78 3.11 -10.16
C PRO A 264 -20.72 3.90 -8.85
N TRP A 265 -20.70 5.23 -8.95
CA TRP A 265 -20.53 6.10 -7.78
C TRP A 265 -21.63 5.92 -6.72
N GLU A 266 -22.87 5.70 -7.14
CA GLU A 266 -24.00 5.46 -6.24
C GLU A 266 -23.82 4.17 -5.42
N GLU A 267 -23.23 3.15 -6.03
CA GLU A 267 -22.87 1.90 -5.36
C GLU A 267 -21.71 2.12 -4.40
N TRP A 268 -20.67 2.83 -4.84
CA TRP A 268 -19.56 3.22 -3.99
C TRP A 268 -20.02 3.95 -2.72
N VAL A 269 -20.88 4.95 -2.86
CA VAL A 269 -21.41 5.73 -1.72
C VAL A 269 -22.18 4.83 -0.76
N ARG A 270 -23.02 3.94 -1.28
CA ARG A 270 -23.80 3.00 -0.46
C ARG A 270 -22.91 2.02 0.29
N ASP A 271 -21.89 1.46 -0.37
CA ASP A 271 -20.96 0.51 0.23
C ASP A 271 -20.09 1.16 1.31
N MET A 272 -19.66 2.40 1.06
CA MET A 272 -18.74 3.10 1.95
C MET A 272 -19.43 3.79 3.11
N LEU A 273 -20.58 4.43 2.87
CA LEU A 273 -21.27 5.32 3.81
C LEU A 273 -22.62 4.77 4.29
N GLY A 274 -23.10 3.66 3.72
CA GLY A 274 -24.37 3.04 4.07
C GLY A 274 -25.56 3.48 3.21
N PRO A 275 -26.69 2.75 3.31
CA PRO A 275 -27.82 2.84 2.37
C PRO A 275 -28.67 4.10 2.50
N TYR A 276 -28.59 4.81 3.62
CA TYR A 276 -29.38 6.02 3.88
C TYR A 276 -28.62 7.32 3.58
N THR A 277 -27.38 7.21 3.11
CA THR A 277 -26.53 8.37 2.85
C THR A 277 -26.88 9.03 1.52
N ARG A 278 -26.99 10.37 1.53
CA ARG A 278 -27.22 11.15 0.32
C ARG A 278 -26.04 10.99 -0.64
N VAL A 279 -26.34 10.68 -1.89
CA VAL A 279 -25.33 10.68 -2.97
C VAL A 279 -25.03 12.13 -3.36
N CYS A 280 -23.84 12.61 -3.04
CA CYS A 280 -23.25 13.85 -3.56
C CYS A 280 -22.32 13.50 -4.71
N LYS A 281 -22.17 14.33 -5.74
CA LYS A 281 -21.21 14.04 -6.83
C LYS A 281 -19.76 14.15 -6.32
N PRO A 282 -18.77 13.47 -6.96
CA PRO A 282 -17.37 13.54 -6.52
C PRO A 282 -16.81 14.95 -6.41
N ASN A 283 -17.21 15.86 -7.31
CA ASN A 283 -16.78 17.27 -7.32
C ASN A 283 -17.53 18.15 -6.31
N GLU A 284 -18.54 17.61 -5.62
CA GLU A 284 -19.28 18.28 -4.55
C GLU A 284 -18.75 17.86 -3.16
N VAL A 285 -17.75 16.96 -3.12
CA VAL A 285 -17.05 16.54 -1.90
C VAL A 285 -15.92 17.53 -1.63
N SER A 286 -15.98 18.24 -0.51
CA SER A 286 -14.91 19.16 -0.10
C SER A 286 -13.64 18.38 0.26
N GLU A 287 -12.52 18.68 -0.40
CA GLU A 287 -11.21 18.22 0.05
C GLU A 287 -10.78 19.04 1.27
N ILE A 288 -10.35 18.36 2.33
CA ILE A 288 -9.65 19.03 3.43
C ILE A 288 -8.36 19.64 2.85
N GLY A 289 -8.34 20.96 2.67
CA GLY A 289 -7.19 21.72 2.18
C GLY A 289 -7.44 22.62 0.97
N GLY A 290 -8.60 22.55 0.30
CA GLY A 290 -8.91 23.40 -0.85
C GLY A 290 -9.09 24.89 -0.51
N ASP A 291 -9.57 25.19 0.69
CA ASP A 291 -9.88 26.56 1.15
C ASP A 291 -8.86 27.11 2.18
N ILE A 292 -7.68 26.47 2.33
CA ILE A 292 -6.63 26.90 3.28
C ILE A 292 -5.27 27.08 2.57
N MET A 293 -5.28 27.49 1.30
CA MET A 293 -4.13 28.10 0.62
C MET A 293 -4.38 29.57 0.36
#